data_AF-A0A927NZY9-F1
#
_entry.id   AF-A0A927NZY9-F1
#
_cell.length_a   1.000
_cell.length_b   1.000
_cell.length_c   1.000
_cell.angle_alpha   90.00
_cell.angle_beta   90.00
_cell.angle_gamma   90.00
#
_symmetry.space_group_name_H-M   'P 1'
#
loop_
_entity.id
_entity.type
_entity.pdbx_description
1 polymer ?
#
loop_
_entity_poly.entity_id
_entity_poly.type
_entity_poly.pdbx_seq_one_letter_code
_entity_poly.pdbx_strand_id
1 'polypeptide(L)'
;MDAKSTVKKFISPNFVLALVLLIPPLTIFGLFALLALIAPAVRAKKTVARLEAGGELIKVANEMMSASAKHMIKGNVILTDNYVICKNTGYIFRYDEIRWVYRHRFTQSVLFIPIKVTDSLYLATQSMSARGVASMGKDKNEEIKAAILEIYSHNNNCLVGYTDENKARYRALAK
;
A
#
# COMPACT_ATOMS: atom_id res chain seq x y z
N MET A 1 -26.40 46.12 -32.70
CA MET A 1 -25.59 44.89 -32.61
C MET A 1 -26.20 44.01 -31.55
N ASP A 2 -26.81 42.91 -31.97
CA ASP A 2 -27.72 42.09 -31.14
C ASP A 2 -26.93 40.96 -30.45
N ALA A 3 -26.72 41.12 -29.14
CA ALA A 3 -25.92 40.22 -28.30
C ALA A 3 -26.46 38.76 -28.27
N LYS A 4 -27.73 38.56 -28.64
CA LYS A 4 -28.37 37.23 -28.69
C LYS A 4 -27.85 36.34 -29.82
N SER A 5 -27.37 36.91 -30.93
CA SER A 5 -26.88 36.12 -32.07
C SER A 5 -25.48 35.51 -31.82
N THR A 6 -24.67 36.19 -31.01
CA THR A 6 -23.31 35.76 -30.67
C THR A 6 -23.29 34.61 -29.66
N VAL A 7 -24.25 34.59 -28.71
CA VAL A 7 -24.35 33.52 -27.69
C VAL A 7 -24.83 32.19 -28.29
N LYS A 8 -25.77 32.23 -29.25
CA LYS A 8 -26.26 31.01 -29.94
C LYS A 8 -25.20 30.31 -30.80
N LYS A 9 -24.19 31.03 -31.28
CA LYS A 9 -23.05 30.45 -32.02
C LYS A 9 -22.02 29.76 -31.12
N PHE A 10 -21.97 30.13 -29.84
CA PHE A 10 -20.95 29.65 -28.91
C PHE A 10 -21.28 28.26 -28.32
N ILE A 11 -22.56 27.91 -28.28
CA ILE A 11 -23.04 26.62 -27.80
C ILE A 11 -23.56 25.82 -29.00
N SER A 12 -22.62 25.29 -29.80
CA SER A 12 -23.01 24.36 -30.86
C SER A 12 -23.51 23.04 -30.26
N PRO A 13 -24.45 22.33 -30.90
CA PRO A 13 -24.93 21.03 -30.42
C PRO A 13 -23.79 20.03 -30.18
N ASN A 14 -22.74 20.11 -31.01
CA ASN A 14 -21.53 19.31 -30.89
C ASN A 14 -20.71 19.65 -29.64
N PHE A 15 -20.70 20.93 -29.22
CA PHE A 15 -20.04 21.36 -27.99
C PHE A 15 -20.78 20.86 -26.75
N VAL A 16 -22.12 20.91 -26.75
CA VAL A 16 -22.95 20.36 -25.66
C VAL A 16 -22.78 18.85 -25.57
N LEU A 17 -22.80 18.15 -26.71
CA LEU A 17 -22.58 16.72 -26.78
C LEU A 17 -21.19 16.33 -26.27
N ALA A 18 -20.15 17.08 -26.65
CA ALA A 18 -18.80 16.87 -26.13
C ALA A 18 -18.72 17.06 -24.60
N LEU A 19 -19.37 18.09 -24.05
CA LEU A 19 -19.42 18.33 -22.60
C LEU A 19 -20.10 17.17 -21.87
N VAL A 20 -21.25 16.72 -22.37
CA VAL A 20 -22.01 15.59 -21.81
C VAL A 20 -21.21 14.28 -21.85
N LEU A 21 -20.36 14.09 -22.86
CA LEU A 21 -19.52 12.90 -22.98
C LEU A 21 -18.23 12.97 -22.13
N LEU A 22 -17.68 14.16 -21.86
CA LEU A 22 -16.43 14.34 -21.11
C LEU A 22 -16.61 14.49 -19.59
N ILE A 23 -17.71 15.10 -19.14
CA ILE A 23 -17.95 15.35 -17.71
C ILE A 23 -18.07 14.05 -16.89
N PRO A 24 -18.83 13.02 -17.34
CA PRO A 24 -18.92 11.76 -16.59
C PRO A 24 -17.58 11.04 -16.37
N PRO A 25 -16.70 10.83 -17.37
CA PRO A 25 -15.42 10.19 -17.13
C PRO A 25 -14.47 11.05 -16.27
N LEU A 26 -14.51 12.38 -16.39
CA LEU A 26 -13.70 13.28 -15.56
C LEU A 26 -14.13 13.25 -14.09
N THR A 27 -15.44 13.24 -13.82
CA THR A 27 -15.98 13.15 -12.45
C THR A 27 -15.72 11.80 -11.82
N ILE A 28 -15.88 10.70 -12.57
CA ILE A 28 -15.52 9.35 -12.12
C ILE A 28 -14.02 9.26 -11.82
N PHE A 29 -13.17 9.75 -12.73
CA PHE A 29 -11.72 9.77 -12.53
C PHE A 29 -11.31 10.60 -11.31
N GLY A 30 -11.92 11.78 -11.14
CA GLY A 30 -11.72 12.64 -9.97
C GLY A 30 -12.09 11.94 -8.66
N LEU A 31 -13.23 11.22 -8.64
CA LEU A 31 -13.65 10.44 -7.48
C LEU A 31 -12.68 9.28 -7.18
N PHE A 32 -12.23 8.54 -8.19
CA PHE A 32 -11.23 7.48 -8.02
C PHE A 32 -9.89 8.02 -7.50
N ALA A 33 -9.42 9.14 -8.04
CA ALA A 33 -8.20 9.80 -7.57
C ALA A 33 -8.32 10.22 -6.10
N LEU A 34 -9.48 10.78 -5.71
CA LEU A 34 -9.76 11.16 -4.34
C LEU A 34 -9.76 9.94 -3.39
N LEU A 35 -10.43 8.84 -3.76
CA LEU A 35 -10.46 7.61 -2.97
C LEU A 35 -9.06 7.00 -2.80
N ALA A 36 -8.23 7.05 -3.84
CA ALA A 36 -6.85 6.56 -3.78
C ALA A 36 -5.99 7.32 -2.74
N LEU A 37 -6.26 8.61 -2.52
CA LEU A 37 -5.58 9.44 -1.51
C LEU A 37 -6.16 9.25 -0.10
N ILE A 38 -7.48 9.08 0.02
CA ILE A 38 -8.15 8.94 1.32
C ILE A 38 -7.85 7.58 1.97
N ALA A 39 -7.77 6.50 1.20
CA ALA A 39 -7.63 5.15 1.76
C ALA A 39 -6.37 4.98 2.65
N PRO A 40 -5.15 5.41 2.23
CA PRO A 40 -3.98 5.40 3.11
C PRO A 40 -4.15 6.27 4.37
N ALA A 41 -4.75 7.45 4.25
CA ALA A 41 -4.96 8.36 5.38
C ALA A 41 -5.92 7.77 6.43
N VAL A 42 -7.02 7.16 5.99
CA VAL A 42 -7.97 6.47 6.88
C VAL A 42 -7.29 5.30 7.58
N ARG A 43 -6.45 4.54 6.88
CA ARG A 43 -5.68 3.44 7.48
C ARG A 43 -4.69 3.96 8.51
N ALA A 44 -3.91 4.99 8.19
CA ALA A 44 -2.99 5.62 9.12
C ALA A 44 -3.71 6.11 10.38
N LYS A 45 -4.87 6.76 10.24
CA LYS A 45 -5.69 7.20 11.38
C LYS A 45 -6.12 6.03 12.27
N LYS A 46 -6.56 4.91 11.68
CA LYS A 46 -6.92 3.69 12.43
C LYS A 46 -5.71 3.10 13.15
N THR A 47 -4.55 3.06 12.49
CA THR A 47 -3.31 2.56 13.09
C THR A 47 -2.87 3.43 14.26
N VAL A 48 -2.90 4.77 14.12
CA VAL A 48 -2.55 5.71 15.18
C VAL A 48 -3.52 5.55 16.36
N ALA A 49 -4.82 5.50 16.12
CA ALA A 49 -5.82 5.28 17.18
C ALA A 49 -5.60 3.95 17.92
N ARG A 50 -5.24 2.88 17.19
CA ARG A 50 -4.88 1.59 17.79
C ARG A 50 -3.65 1.69 18.69
N LEU A 51 -2.60 2.37 18.22
CA LEU A 51 -1.36 2.55 18.98
C LEU A 51 -1.56 3.44 20.20
N GLU A 52 -2.39 4.47 20.09
CA GLU A 52 -2.75 5.36 21.19
C GLU A 52 -3.56 4.62 22.27
N ALA A 53 -4.57 3.84 21.86
CA ALA A 53 -5.33 2.97 22.77
C ALA A 53 -4.45 1.91 23.46
N GLY A 54 -3.39 1.44 22.79
CA GLY A 54 -2.41 0.52 23.36
C GLY A 54 -1.28 1.18 24.17
N GLY A 55 -1.22 2.52 24.24
CA GLY A 55 -0.13 3.24 24.89
C GLY A 55 1.23 3.13 24.17
N GLU A 56 1.25 2.67 22.92
CA GLU A 56 2.47 2.39 22.14
C GLU A 56 2.88 3.56 21.23
N LEU A 57 2.01 4.56 21.04
CA LEU A 57 2.23 5.64 20.07
C LEU A 57 3.55 6.40 20.28
N ILE A 58 3.84 6.79 21.52
CA ILE A 58 5.08 7.52 21.87
C ILE A 58 6.31 6.63 21.65
N LYS A 59 6.21 5.34 22.01
CA LYS A 59 7.29 4.37 21.81
C LYS A 59 7.62 4.22 20.32
N VAL A 60 6.60 4.05 19.48
CA VAL A 60 6.76 3.97 18.02
C VAL A 60 7.40 5.24 17.47
N ALA A 61 6.94 6.42 17.89
CA ALA A 61 7.50 7.70 17.44
C ALA A 61 8.98 7.85 17.81
N ASN A 62 9.36 7.48 19.04
CA ASN A 62 10.76 7.52 19.49
C ASN A 62 11.62 6.53 18.70
N GLU A 63 11.14 5.31 18.50
CA GLU A 63 11.84 4.30 17.71
C GLU A 63 12.04 4.71 16.25
N MET A 64 11.06 5.42 15.65
CA MET A 64 11.20 5.96 14.29
C MET A 64 12.31 7.01 14.15
N MET A 65 12.59 7.76 15.23
CA MET A 65 13.63 8.80 15.25
C MET A 65 14.98 8.28 15.76
N SER A 66 15.03 7.04 16.23
CA SER A 66 16.24 6.40 16.73
C SER A 66 17.25 6.15 15.60
N ALA A 67 18.53 6.20 15.92
CA ALA A 67 19.61 5.80 15.01
C ALA A 67 19.56 4.30 14.67
N SER A 68 18.85 3.47 15.45
CA SER A 68 18.63 2.05 15.16
C SER A 68 17.60 1.80 14.04
N ALA A 69 16.82 2.81 13.64
CA ALA A 69 15.79 2.68 12.62
C ALA A 69 16.40 2.42 11.23
N LYS A 70 16.10 1.25 10.66
CA LYS A 70 16.55 0.85 9.32
C LYS A 70 15.51 1.24 8.29
N HIS A 71 15.85 2.22 7.45
CA HIS A 71 15.01 2.63 6.32
C HIS A 71 15.26 1.74 5.11
N MET A 72 14.26 0.98 4.71
CA MET A 72 14.31 0.04 3.60
C MET A 72 13.22 0.32 2.57
N ILE A 73 13.40 -0.24 1.38
CA ILE A 73 12.48 -0.22 0.24
C ILE A 73 12.16 1.24 -0.14
N LYS A 74 13.22 2.00 -0.45
CA LYS A 74 13.17 3.46 -0.69
C LYS A 74 12.58 4.25 0.48
N GLY A 75 12.81 3.79 1.71
CA GLY A 75 12.30 4.41 2.93
C GLY A 75 10.80 4.26 3.16
N ASN A 76 10.11 3.42 2.38
CA ASN A 76 8.70 3.11 2.57
C ASN A 76 8.46 2.10 3.67
N VAL A 77 9.48 1.33 4.03
CA VAL A 77 9.48 0.43 5.19
C VAL A 77 10.55 0.91 6.16
N ILE A 78 10.18 1.10 7.41
CA ILE A 78 11.13 1.35 8.50
C ILE A 78 11.04 0.14 9.42
N LEU A 79 12.18 -0.49 9.67
CA LEU A 79 12.33 -1.56 10.64
C LEU A 79 12.97 -0.95 11.88
N THR A 80 12.26 -1.01 13.00
CA THR A 80 12.75 -0.57 14.31
C THR A 80 12.98 -1.79 15.19
N ASP A 81 13.28 -1.57 16.47
CA ASP A 81 13.54 -2.65 17.42
C ASP A 81 12.27 -3.48 17.71
N ASN A 82 11.09 -2.85 17.68
CA ASN A 82 9.83 -3.53 17.99
C ASN A 82 8.81 -3.55 16.85
N TYR A 83 8.98 -2.73 15.81
CA TYR A 83 7.94 -2.50 14.81
C TYR A 83 8.44 -2.55 13.36
N VAL A 84 7.50 -2.91 12.48
CA VAL A 84 7.56 -2.74 11.03
C VAL A 84 6.60 -1.64 10.63
N ILE A 85 7.12 -0.54 10.08
CA ILE A 85 6.37 0.68 9.77
C ILE A 85 6.32 0.87 8.27
N CYS A 86 5.12 0.90 7.70
CA CYS A 86 4.89 0.92 6.25
C CYS A 86 4.26 2.24 5.82
N LYS A 87 5.09 3.23 5.44
CA LYS A 87 4.66 4.62 5.17
C LYS A 87 3.58 4.74 4.10
N ASN A 88 3.74 4.07 2.96
CA ASN A 88 2.80 4.19 1.83
C ASN A 88 1.42 3.60 2.12
N THR A 89 1.34 2.62 3.03
CA THR A 89 0.08 1.93 3.34
C THR A 89 -0.58 2.44 4.62
N GLY A 90 0.20 3.07 5.50
CA GLY A 90 -0.24 3.57 6.80
C GLY A 90 -0.32 2.49 7.87
N TYR A 91 0.30 1.32 7.65
CA TYR A 91 0.33 0.24 8.63
C TYR A 91 1.58 0.30 9.51
N ILE A 92 1.40 -0.11 10.76
CA ILE A 92 2.46 -0.32 11.73
C ILE A 92 2.14 -1.64 12.41
N PHE A 93 3.08 -2.56 12.38
CA PHE A 93 2.96 -3.90 12.94
C PHE A 93 3.99 -4.08 14.03
N ARG A 94 3.62 -4.71 15.15
CA ARG A 94 4.62 -5.32 16.03
C ARG A 94 5.17 -6.58 15.37
N TYR A 95 6.42 -6.93 15.64
CA TYR A 95 6.99 -8.14 15.05
C TYR A 95 6.20 -9.40 15.42
N ASP A 96 5.76 -9.53 16.66
CA ASP A 96 5.00 -10.68 17.18
C ASP A 96 3.61 -10.87 16.53
N GLU A 97 3.02 -9.80 16.00
CA GLU A 97 1.75 -9.82 15.27
C GLU A 97 1.88 -10.40 13.86
N ILE A 98 3.09 -10.38 13.28
CA ILE A 98 3.36 -10.84 11.92
C ILE A 98 3.35 -12.37 11.91
N ARG A 99 2.44 -12.97 11.14
CA ARG A 99 2.29 -14.42 11.01
C ARG A 99 2.88 -14.97 9.72
N TRP A 100 2.90 -14.16 8.68
CA TRP A 100 3.44 -14.58 7.39
C TRP A 100 4.03 -13.39 6.64
N VAL A 101 5.26 -13.57 6.15
CA VAL A 101 5.99 -12.58 5.37
C VAL A 101 6.56 -13.23 4.12
N TYR A 102 6.41 -12.57 2.98
CA TYR A 102 6.94 -13.09 1.72
C TYR A 102 7.14 -12.01 0.68
N ARG A 103 8.00 -12.31 -0.30
CA ARG A 103 8.09 -11.56 -1.55
C ARG A 103 7.03 -12.05 -2.51
N HIS A 104 6.23 -11.15 -3.06
CA HIS A 104 5.33 -11.44 -4.16
C HIS A 104 5.79 -10.69 -5.42
N ARG A 105 5.94 -11.42 -6.52
CA ARG A 105 6.24 -10.84 -7.83
C ARG A 105 4.95 -10.69 -8.61
N PHE A 106 4.62 -9.45 -8.96
CA PHE A 106 3.46 -9.14 -9.78
C PHE A 106 3.91 -8.63 -11.15
N THR A 107 3.31 -9.16 -12.21
CA THR A 107 3.56 -8.74 -13.59
C THR A 107 2.28 -8.15 -14.16
N GLN A 108 2.30 -6.84 -14.40
CA GLN A 108 1.25 -6.17 -15.17
C GLN A 108 1.49 -6.41 -16.65
N SER A 109 0.47 -6.95 -17.32
CA SER A 109 0.44 -7.09 -18.77
C SER A 109 -0.74 -6.31 -19.36
N VAL A 110 -0.54 -5.76 -20.55
CA VAL A 110 -1.62 -5.23 -21.40
C VAL A 110 -1.49 -5.95 -22.74
N LEU A 111 -2.61 -6.47 -23.26
CA LEU A 111 -2.62 -7.25 -24.50
C LEU A 111 -1.58 -8.39 -24.49
N PHE A 112 -1.44 -9.10 -23.36
CA PHE A 112 -0.47 -10.19 -23.14
C PHE A 112 1.02 -9.78 -23.19
N ILE A 113 1.33 -8.49 -23.33
CA ILE A 113 2.70 -7.98 -23.28
C ILE A 113 3.01 -7.54 -21.85
N PRO A 114 4.06 -8.08 -21.20
CA PRO A 114 4.44 -7.67 -19.86
C PRO A 114 5.01 -6.25 -19.89
N ILE A 115 4.26 -5.30 -19.34
CA ILE A 115 4.64 -3.88 -19.29
C ILE A 115 5.48 -3.58 -18.05
N LYS A 116 5.15 -4.22 -16.92
CA LYS A 116 5.79 -3.89 -15.65
C LYS A 116 5.87 -5.10 -14.74
N VAL A 117 7.08 -5.40 -14.28
CA VAL A 117 7.32 -6.37 -13.21
C VAL A 117 7.64 -5.60 -11.94
N THR A 118 6.91 -5.92 -10.87
CA THR A 118 7.05 -5.31 -9.55
C THR A 118 7.26 -6.42 -8.53
N ASP A 119 8.31 -6.32 -7.73
CA ASP A 119 8.51 -7.18 -6.56
C ASP A 119 8.00 -6.43 -5.33
N SER A 120 7.16 -7.06 -4.52
CA SER A 120 6.49 -6.45 -3.38
C SER A 120 6.71 -7.25 -2.11
N LEU A 121 6.89 -6.56 -0.99
CA LEU A 121 6.88 -7.16 0.34
C LEU A 121 5.43 -7.34 0.80
N TYR A 122 5.06 -8.56 1.16
CA TYR A 122 3.75 -8.88 1.71
C TYR A 122 3.87 -9.26 3.18
N LEU A 123 2.94 -8.75 3.98
CA LEU A 123 2.79 -9.10 5.39
C LEU A 123 1.35 -9.50 5.68
N ALA A 124 1.20 -10.49 6.54
CA ALA A 124 -0.08 -10.95 7.06
C ALA A 124 0.00 -11.07 8.59
N THR A 125 -1.09 -10.69 9.26
CA THR A 125 -1.29 -10.88 10.70
C THR A 125 -2.48 -11.80 10.94
N GLN A 126 -2.83 -12.05 12.20
CA GLN A 126 -4.05 -12.78 12.54
C GLN A 126 -5.32 -12.00 12.15
N SER A 127 -5.31 -10.68 12.32
CA SER A 127 -6.45 -9.79 12.05
C SER A 127 -6.47 -9.23 10.62
N MET A 128 -5.41 -9.46 9.85
CA MET A 128 -5.25 -8.89 8.51
C MET A 128 -4.70 -9.94 7.54
N SER A 129 -5.48 -10.21 6.49
CA SER A 129 -5.02 -11.01 5.34
C SER A 129 -3.74 -10.45 4.73
N ALA A 130 -2.96 -11.28 4.06
CA ALA A 130 -1.72 -10.86 3.40
C ALA A 130 -1.94 -9.64 2.49
N ARG A 131 -1.14 -8.58 2.69
CA ARG A 131 -1.19 -7.34 1.90
C ARG A 131 0.21 -6.88 1.50
N GLY A 132 0.33 -6.34 0.30
CA GLY A 132 1.54 -5.69 -0.17
C GLY A 132 1.76 -4.39 0.58
N VAL A 133 2.82 -4.32 1.39
CA VAL A 133 3.13 -3.15 2.24
C VAL A 133 4.12 -2.19 1.59
N ALA A 134 4.96 -2.70 0.70
CA ALA A 134 5.89 -1.91 -0.09
C ALA A 134 6.23 -2.63 -1.40
N SER A 135 6.64 -1.87 -2.41
CA SER A 135 6.90 -2.39 -3.75
C SER A 135 8.13 -1.75 -4.36
N MET A 136 8.88 -2.56 -5.10
CA MET A 136 10.07 -2.18 -5.85
C MET A 136 9.91 -2.55 -7.32
N GLY A 137 10.52 -1.75 -8.19
CA GLY A 137 10.66 -2.11 -9.59
C GLY A 137 11.52 -3.37 -9.76
N LYS A 138 11.53 -3.88 -10.99
CA LYS A 138 12.36 -5.01 -11.42
C LYS A 138 13.82 -4.83 -10.95
N ASP A 139 14.45 -5.93 -10.54
CA ASP A 139 15.88 -6.04 -10.22
C ASP A 139 16.36 -5.40 -8.90
N LYS A 140 15.45 -4.97 -8.02
CA LYS A 140 15.77 -4.50 -6.65
C LYS A 140 15.22 -5.42 -5.55
N ASN A 141 15.37 -6.73 -5.76
CA ASN A 141 14.81 -7.78 -4.90
C ASN A 141 15.60 -7.99 -3.59
N GLU A 142 16.88 -7.64 -3.55
CA GLU A 142 17.75 -7.88 -2.40
C GLU A 142 17.28 -7.09 -1.16
N GLU A 143 16.81 -5.85 -1.35
CA GLU A 143 16.30 -5.03 -0.24
C GLU A 143 15.02 -5.62 0.37
N ILE A 144 14.16 -6.23 -0.45
CA ILE A 144 12.98 -6.96 0.04
C ILE A 144 13.43 -8.22 0.79
N LYS A 145 14.39 -8.99 0.27
CA LYS A 145 14.89 -10.18 0.98
C LYS A 145 15.52 -9.81 2.33
N ALA A 146 16.33 -8.75 2.36
CA ALA A 146 16.95 -8.26 3.58
C ALA A 146 15.89 -7.82 4.61
N ALA A 147 14.83 -7.13 4.17
CA ALA A 147 13.72 -6.78 5.05
C ALA A 147 13.00 -8.02 5.60
N ILE A 148 12.79 -9.06 4.77
CA ILE A 148 12.19 -10.32 5.22
C ILE A 148 13.06 -11.01 6.28
N LEU A 149 14.37 -11.05 6.07
CA LEU A 149 15.31 -11.67 7.01
C LEU A 149 15.35 -10.93 8.35
N GLU A 150 15.36 -9.59 8.31
CA GLU A 150 15.31 -8.77 9.53
C GLU A 150 13.98 -9.00 10.30
N ILE A 151 12.84 -9.02 9.59
CA ILE A 151 11.54 -9.33 10.21
C ILE A 151 11.55 -10.72 10.86
N TYR A 152 12.14 -11.71 10.17
CA TYR A 152 12.27 -13.06 10.71
C TYR A 152 13.18 -13.10 11.94
N SER A 153 14.31 -12.38 11.96
CA SER A 153 15.21 -12.36 13.12
C SER A 153 14.58 -11.78 14.38
N HIS A 154 13.61 -10.88 14.25
CA HIS A 154 12.82 -10.36 15.37
C HIS A 154 11.62 -11.23 15.72
N ASN A 155 11.16 -12.08 14.79
CA ASN A 155 10.06 -13.02 15.00
C ASN A 155 10.27 -14.35 14.26
N ASN A 156 10.96 -15.28 14.92
CA ASN A 156 11.24 -16.61 14.39
C ASN A 156 9.99 -17.49 14.22
N ASN A 157 8.83 -17.07 14.74
CA ASN A 157 7.56 -17.80 14.59
C ASN A 157 6.80 -17.40 13.30
N CYS A 158 7.24 -16.37 12.59
CA CYS A 158 6.59 -15.98 11.34
C CYS A 158 6.93 -16.96 10.20
N LEU A 159 5.94 -17.26 9.37
CA LEU A 159 6.14 -18.04 8.15
C LEU A 159 6.91 -17.18 7.15
N VAL A 160 7.91 -17.74 6.48
CA VAL A 160 8.72 -17.04 5.48
C VAL A 160 8.58 -17.67 4.12
N GLY A 161 8.24 -16.86 3.11
CA GLY A 161 8.18 -17.29 1.71
C GLY A 161 6.79 -17.72 1.23
N TYR A 162 6.60 -17.64 -0.08
CA TYR A 162 5.32 -17.90 -0.74
C TYR A 162 5.26 -19.35 -1.26
N THR A 163 5.04 -20.31 -0.35
CA THR A 163 4.86 -21.73 -0.69
C THR A 163 3.43 -22.19 -0.38
N ASP A 164 3.02 -23.31 -0.97
CA ASP A 164 1.70 -23.87 -0.70
C ASP A 164 1.58 -24.43 0.72
N GLU A 165 2.67 -24.93 1.32
CA GLU A 165 2.65 -25.32 2.73
C GLU A 165 2.40 -24.11 3.64
N ASN A 166 3.10 -23.00 3.39
CA ASN A 166 2.91 -21.78 4.19
C ASN A 166 1.51 -21.18 4.02
N LYS A 167 0.92 -21.25 2.82
CA LYS A 167 -0.48 -20.86 2.60
C LYS A 167 -1.43 -21.71 3.44
N ALA A 168 -1.25 -23.04 3.44
CA ALA A 168 -2.08 -23.95 4.21
C ALA A 168 -1.94 -23.69 5.72
N ARG A 169 -0.70 -23.52 6.21
CA ARG A 169 -0.41 -23.20 7.62
C ARG A 169 -1.03 -21.87 8.04
N TYR A 170 -0.87 -20.81 7.25
CA TYR A 170 -1.48 -19.51 7.55
C TYR A 170 -3.01 -19.60 7.59
N ARG A 171 -3.64 -20.32 6.66
CA ARG A 171 -5.10 -20.53 6.66
C ARG A 171 -5.58 -21.33 7.88
N ALA A 172 -4.78 -22.26 8.38
CA ALA A 172 -5.10 -23.00 9.60
C ALA A 172 -5.00 -22.11 10.86
N LEU A 173 -4.04 -21.18 10.88
CA LEU A 173 -3.83 -20.22 11.99
C LEU A 173 -4.81 -19.03 11.97
N ALA A 174 -5.42 -18.74 10.82
CA ALA A 174 -6.38 -17.65 10.64
C ALA A 174 -7.84 -18.05 10.96
N LYS A 175 -8.07 -19.30 11.39
CA LYS A 175 -9.34 -19.77 11.96
C LYS A 175 -9.38 -19.52 13.45
#